data_AF-A0A453RE78-F1
#
_entry.id   AF-A0A453RE78-F1
#
_cell.length_a   1.000
_cell.length_b   1.000
_cell.length_c   1.000
_cell.angle_alpha   90.00
_cell.angle_beta   90.00
_cell.angle_gamma   90.00
#
_symmetry.space_group_name_H-M   'P 1'
#
loop_
_entity.id
_entity.type
_entity.pdbx_description
1 polymer ?
#
loop_
_entity_poly.entity_id
_entity_poly.type
_entity_poly.pdbx_seq_one_letter_code
_entity_poly.pdbx_strand_id
1 'polypeptide(L)'
;MATMSRSGYGSDDEDSTPAMRRLRRLSLHLLQPSDRPAPEGANSLVPAACAGRRRAGGLDADAAALTAYLRGRHRATQDRLYRFFVERPELHTPVELPMAAHRELCFRQMAALVREAGVRPLSLMADDPDEYFAVMEAVGGLDISLAVKFGVQYRLVRFAFFTARGS
;
A
#
# COMPACT_ATOMS: atom_id res chain seq x y z
N MET A 1 32.21 31.54 -50.39
CA MET A 1 32.49 30.71 -49.20
C MET A 1 32.77 31.66 -48.05
N ALA A 2 32.08 31.68 -46.92
CA ALA A 2 31.13 30.74 -46.33
C ALA A 2 30.00 31.49 -45.63
N THR A 3 28.81 30.91 -45.74
CA THR A 3 27.60 31.14 -44.95
C THR A 3 27.85 30.81 -43.48
N MET A 4 27.34 31.63 -42.55
CA MET A 4 26.89 31.12 -41.25
C MET A 4 25.51 31.68 -40.94
N SER A 5 24.52 30.86 -41.32
CA SER A 5 23.15 30.99 -40.89
C SER A 5 23.07 30.84 -39.38
N ARG A 6 22.40 31.81 -38.77
CA ARG A 6 21.97 31.83 -37.39
C ARG A 6 20.82 30.83 -37.25
N SER A 7 21.08 29.59 -36.82
CA SER A 7 20.03 28.69 -36.36
C SER A 7 19.93 28.77 -34.85
N GLY A 8 18.80 29.33 -34.39
CA GLY A 8 18.45 29.39 -32.98
C GLY A 8 18.38 27.98 -32.40
N TYR A 9 19.19 27.76 -31.37
CA TYR A 9 19.08 26.61 -30.49
C TYR A 9 18.60 27.15 -29.14
N GLY A 10 17.37 26.84 -28.76
CA GLY A 10 16.87 27.11 -27.41
C GLY A 10 15.38 27.46 -27.33
N SER A 11 14.73 26.83 -26.34
CA SER A 11 13.38 27.09 -25.78
C SER A 11 12.24 26.41 -26.57
N ASP A 12 11.41 25.52 -26.01
CA ASP A 12 10.97 25.29 -24.63
C ASP A 12 10.51 23.83 -24.43
N ASP A 13 11.15 23.07 -23.53
CA ASP A 13 10.57 21.81 -23.00
C ASP A 13 11.14 21.45 -21.60
N GLU A 14 11.69 22.43 -20.87
CA GLU A 14 12.31 22.21 -19.54
C GLU A 14 11.35 22.37 -18.35
N ASP A 15 10.14 22.89 -18.55
CA ASP A 15 9.15 23.12 -17.47
C ASP A 15 7.99 22.10 -17.42
N SER A 16 8.13 20.97 -18.11
CA SER A 16 7.17 19.88 -17.95
C SER A 16 7.43 19.13 -16.65
N THR A 17 6.64 19.41 -15.61
CA THR A 17 6.62 18.63 -14.37
C THR A 17 6.56 17.13 -14.68
N PRO A 18 7.12 16.25 -13.83
CA PRO A 18 7.09 14.80 -14.06
C PRO A 18 5.67 14.25 -14.32
N ALA A 19 4.65 14.89 -13.76
CA ALA A 19 3.24 14.58 -14.00
C ALA A 19 2.79 14.91 -15.43
N MET A 20 3.18 16.07 -15.97
CA MET A 20 2.87 16.46 -17.36
C MET A 20 3.52 15.52 -18.38
N ARG A 21 4.77 15.11 -18.16
CA ARG A 21 5.41 14.10 -19.04
C ARG A 21 4.68 12.77 -19.02
N ARG A 22 4.18 12.33 -17.87
CA ARG A 22 3.40 11.09 -17.72
C ARG A 22 2.05 11.20 -18.42
N LEU A 23 1.33 12.31 -18.24
CA LEU A 23 0.06 12.57 -18.90
C LEU A 23 0.22 12.61 -20.43
N ARG A 24 1.28 13.25 -20.93
CA ARG A 24 1.59 13.34 -22.37
C ARG A 24 1.90 11.95 -22.98
N ARG A 25 2.61 11.08 -22.25
CA ARG A 25 2.82 9.69 -22.67
C ARG A 25 1.54 8.88 -22.65
N LEU A 26 0.72 9.02 -21.61
CA LEU A 26 -0.56 8.34 -21.48
C LEU A 26 -1.52 8.75 -22.60
N SER A 27 -1.61 10.05 -22.89
CA SER A 27 -2.46 10.56 -23.96
C SER A 27 -2.05 10.02 -25.32
N LEU A 28 -0.76 9.85 -25.60
CA LEU A 28 -0.29 9.22 -26.84
C LEU A 28 -0.74 7.76 -26.97
N HIS A 29 -0.85 7.01 -25.87
CA HIS A 29 -1.27 5.61 -25.91
C HIS A 29 -2.80 5.46 -25.96
N LEU A 30 -3.54 6.40 -25.36
CA LEU A 30 -5.01 6.38 -25.33
C LEU A 30 -5.63 6.97 -26.60
N LEU A 31 -4.95 7.92 -27.26
CA LEU A 31 -5.46 8.64 -28.44
C LEU A 31 -4.91 8.10 -29.76
N GLN A 32 -4.09 7.03 -29.76
CA GLN A 32 -3.73 6.31 -30.97
C GLN A 32 -4.74 5.18 -31.22
N PRO A 33 -5.80 5.40 -32.03
CA PRO A 33 -6.47 4.27 -32.64
C PRO A 33 -5.40 3.53 -33.45
N SER A 34 -5.31 2.22 -33.26
CA SER A 34 -4.35 1.41 -34.00
C SER A 34 -4.74 1.41 -35.48
N ASP A 35 -4.23 2.35 -36.27
CA ASP A 35 -4.33 2.38 -37.73
C ASP A 35 -3.38 1.35 -38.38
N ARG A 36 -3.14 0.24 -37.69
CA ARG A 36 -2.37 -0.86 -38.26
C ARG A 36 -3.40 -1.78 -38.93
N PRO A 37 -3.41 -1.92 -40.27
CA PRO A 37 -4.26 -2.90 -40.91
C PRO A 37 -3.89 -4.27 -40.33
N ALA A 38 -4.84 -4.88 -39.62
CA ALA A 38 -4.65 -6.20 -39.06
C ALA A 38 -4.38 -7.17 -40.23
N PRO A 39 -3.36 -8.05 -40.16
CA PRO A 39 -3.24 -9.13 -41.12
C PRO A 39 -4.53 -9.95 -41.07
N GLU A 40 -5.10 -10.26 -42.24
CA GLU A 40 -6.32 -11.06 -42.37
C GLU A 40 -6.22 -12.31 -41.49
N GLY A 41 -7.03 -12.35 -40.43
CA GLY A 41 -7.06 -13.44 -39.44
C GLY A 41 -6.67 -13.09 -38.01
N ALA A 42 -6.20 -11.86 -37.73
CA ALA A 42 -5.96 -11.43 -36.35
C ALA A 42 -7.23 -10.84 -35.73
N ASN A 43 -7.85 -11.58 -34.80
CA ASN A 43 -8.94 -11.10 -33.96
C ASN A 43 -8.56 -9.75 -33.32
N SER A 44 -9.11 -8.66 -33.83
CA SER A 44 -9.00 -7.34 -33.21
C SER A 44 -9.61 -7.42 -31.82
N LEU A 45 -8.78 -7.32 -30.78
CA LEU A 45 -9.24 -7.26 -29.40
C LEU A 45 -9.85 -5.88 -29.17
N VAL A 46 -11.15 -5.77 -29.41
CA VAL A 46 -11.94 -4.60 -29.07
C VAL A 46 -12.21 -4.63 -27.56
N PRO A 47 -12.10 -3.50 -26.83
CA PRO A 47 -12.60 -3.41 -25.47
C PRO A 47 -14.07 -3.82 -25.45
N ALA A 48 -14.37 -4.98 -24.88
CA ALA A 48 -15.76 -5.31 -24.57
C ALA A 48 -16.27 -4.27 -23.57
N ALA A 49 -17.52 -3.83 -23.72
CA ALA A 49 -18.20 -3.04 -22.72
C ALA A 49 -18.42 -3.89 -21.46
N CYS A 50 -17.37 -4.10 -20.68
CA CYS A 50 -17.42 -4.79 -19.42
C CYS A 50 -18.16 -3.88 -18.43
N ALA A 51 -19.42 -4.23 -18.17
CA ALA A 51 -20.26 -3.74 -17.07
C ALA A 51 -20.54 -2.22 -17.05
N GLY A 52 -21.02 -1.66 -18.17
CA GLY A 52 -21.53 -0.28 -18.24
C GLY A 52 -23.03 -0.10 -18.01
N ARG A 53 -23.84 -1.17 -18.03
CA ARG A 53 -25.21 -1.12 -17.48
C ARG A 53 -25.14 -1.66 -16.09
N ARG A 54 -25.24 -0.76 -15.10
CA ARG A 54 -25.72 -1.11 -13.76
C ARG A 54 -26.80 -2.18 -13.94
N ARG A 55 -26.55 -3.41 -13.46
CA ARG A 55 -27.65 -4.36 -13.28
C ARG A 55 -28.72 -3.57 -12.52
N ALA A 56 -29.92 -3.48 -13.11
CA ALA A 56 -31.05 -2.79 -12.51
C ALA A 56 -31.57 -3.50 -11.24
N GLY A 57 -30.90 -4.56 -10.79
CA GLY A 57 -30.82 -4.93 -9.38
C GLY A 57 -29.34 -4.85 -9.01
N GLY A 58 -29.01 -4.05 -8.00
CA GLY A 58 -27.67 -4.06 -7.40
C GLY A 58 -27.27 -5.50 -7.06
N LEU A 59 -25.99 -5.75 -6.79
CA LEU A 59 -25.63 -7.00 -6.13
C LEU A 59 -26.55 -7.13 -4.92
N ASP A 60 -27.44 -8.13 -4.92
CA ASP A 60 -28.29 -8.47 -3.77
C ASP A 60 -27.43 -9.16 -2.71
N ALA A 61 -26.31 -8.51 -2.41
CA ALA A 61 -25.41 -8.86 -1.35
C ALA A 61 -25.84 -7.99 -0.20
N ASP A 62 -26.29 -8.63 0.88
CA ASP A 62 -26.49 -7.96 2.14
C ASP A 62 -25.17 -7.26 2.53
N ALA A 63 -25.16 -5.94 2.42
CA ALA A 63 -23.99 -5.12 2.71
C ALA A 63 -23.56 -5.29 4.17
N ALA A 64 -24.50 -5.56 5.09
CA ALA A 64 -24.18 -5.81 6.49
C ALA A 64 -23.48 -7.16 6.65
N ALA A 65 -23.99 -8.23 6.04
CA ALA A 65 -23.33 -9.54 6.04
C ALA A 65 -21.95 -9.49 5.38
N LEU A 66 -21.83 -8.85 4.22
CA LEU A 66 -20.53 -8.70 3.54
C LEU A 66 -19.56 -7.89 4.38
N THR A 67 -20.00 -6.80 5.01
CA THR A 67 -19.14 -5.99 5.86
C THR A 67 -18.74 -6.75 7.13
N ALA A 68 -19.65 -7.51 7.74
CA ALA A 68 -19.35 -8.36 8.89
C ALA A 68 -18.31 -9.43 8.52
N TYR A 69 -18.44 -10.03 7.34
CA TYR A 69 -17.47 -10.98 6.82
C TYR A 69 -16.10 -10.34 6.58
N LEU A 70 -16.05 -9.19 5.90
CA LEU A 70 -14.80 -8.50 5.56
C LEU A 70 -14.09 -7.88 6.77
N ARG A 71 -14.83 -7.46 7.81
CA ARG A 71 -14.25 -6.91 9.05
C ARG A 71 -13.45 -7.94 9.85
N GLY A 72 -13.66 -9.23 9.59
CA GLY A 72 -12.99 -10.31 10.29
C GLY A 72 -13.38 -10.42 11.77
N ARG A 73 -12.82 -11.43 12.45
CA ARG A 73 -13.20 -11.80 13.83
C ARG A 73 -12.57 -10.91 14.91
N HIS A 74 -11.41 -10.34 14.65
CA HIS A 74 -10.60 -9.63 15.66
C HIS A 74 -10.70 -8.10 15.54
N ARG A 75 -11.83 -7.60 15.04
CA ARG A 75 -12.04 -6.15 14.81
C ARG A 75 -11.90 -5.32 16.09
N ALA A 76 -12.38 -5.84 17.22
CA ALA A 76 -12.25 -5.16 18.51
C ALA A 76 -10.78 -4.94 18.91
N THR A 77 -9.89 -5.89 18.61
CA THR A 77 -8.44 -5.75 18.84
C THR A 77 -7.86 -4.66 17.95
N GLN A 78 -8.26 -4.60 16.67
CA GLN A 78 -7.83 -3.56 15.74
C GLN A 78 -8.29 -2.17 16.19
N ASP A 79 -9.57 -2.02 16.54
CA ASP A 79 -10.14 -0.75 16.99
C ASP A 79 -9.48 -0.26 18.29
N ARG A 80 -9.15 -1.19 19.21
CA ARG A 80 -8.38 -0.86 20.43
C ARG A 80 -7.01 -0.28 20.08
N LEU A 81 -6.30 -0.86 19.12
CA LEU A 81 -4.99 -0.38 18.68
C LEU A 81 -5.09 0.96 17.96
N TYR A 82 -6.06 1.13 17.07
CA TYR A 82 -6.28 2.43 16.41
C TYR A 82 -6.57 3.52 17.44
N ARG A 83 -7.45 3.27 18.40
CA ARG A 83 -7.73 4.22 19.47
C ARG A 83 -6.50 4.53 20.31
N PHE A 84 -5.71 3.52 20.67
CA PHE A 84 -4.46 3.70 21.43
C PHE A 84 -3.49 4.67 20.76
N PHE A 85 -3.38 4.64 19.43
CA PHE A 85 -2.54 5.56 18.66
C PHE A 85 -3.19 6.94 18.47
N VAL A 86 -4.50 7.01 18.19
CA VAL A 86 -5.23 8.29 18.06
C VAL A 86 -5.10 9.13 19.33
N GLU A 87 -5.11 8.50 20.50
CA GLU A 87 -4.92 9.15 21.81
C GLU A 87 -3.46 9.57 22.08
N ARG A 88 -2.50 9.18 21.22
CA ARG A 88 -1.05 9.39 21.37
C ARG A 88 -0.44 9.99 20.09
N PRO A 89 -0.71 11.27 19.81
CA PRO A 89 -0.21 11.93 18.60
C PRO A 89 1.32 11.94 18.51
N GLU A 90 2.05 11.85 19.62
CA GLU A 90 3.51 11.72 19.67
C GLU A 90 4.05 10.41 19.07
N LEU A 91 3.19 9.41 18.89
CA LEU A 91 3.51 8.15 18.23
C LEU A 91 3.16 8.16 16.74
N HIS A 92 2.55 9.22 16.21
CA HIS A 92 2.26 9.30 14.77
C HIS A 92 3.53 9.60 13.97
N THR A 93 3.65 9.01 12.79
CA THR A 93 4.75 9.28 11.87
C THR A 93 4.43 10.52 11.03
N PRO A 94 5.15 11.65 11.20
CA PRO A 94 4.98 12.81 10.35
C PRO A 94 5.52 12.55 8.94
N VAL A 95 5.01 13.31 7.96
CA VAL A 95 5.34 13.15 6.52
C VAL A 95 6.84 13.32 6.26
N GLU A 96 7.48 14.27 6.94
CA GLU A 96 8.91 14.54 6.81
C GLU A 96 9.59 14.29 8.15
N LEU A 97 10.40 13.23 8.22
CA LEU A 97 11.17 12.89 9.41
C LEU A 97 12.58 12.44 9.02
N PRO A 98 13.64 13.06 9.56
CA PRO A 98 15.00 12.59 9.33
C PRO A 98 15.17 11.14 9.76
N MET A 99 16.02 10.38 9.05
CA MET A 99 16.14 8.94 9.25
C MET A 99 16.44 8.52 10.70
N ALA A 100 17.32 9.26 11.38
CA ALA A 100 17.66 8.99 12.78
C ALA A 100 16.45 9.15 13.71
N ALA A 101 15.68 10.22 13.52
CA ALA A 101 14.45 10.47 14.27
C ALA A 101 13.37 9.42 13.96
N HIS A 102 13.28 8.96 12.71
CA HIS A 102 12.35 7.89 12.34
C HIS A 102 12.70 6.54 12.97
N ARG A 103 13.99 6.21 13.11
CA ARG A 103 14.42 5.00 13.83
C ARG A 103 14.02 5.05 15.31
N GLU A 104 14.27 6.19 15.95
CA GLU A 104 13.91 6.41 17.35
C GLU A 104 12.39 6.37 17.56
N LEU A 105 11.62 7.02 16.69
CA LEU A 105 10.16 6.96 16.72
C LEU A 105 9.65 5.52 16.61
N CYS A 106 10.16 4.75 15.65
CA CYS A 106 9.75 3.35 15.50
C CYS A 106 10.11 2.50 16.71
N PHE A 107 11.24 2.76 17.38
CA PHE A 107 11.56 2.09 18.63
C PHE A 107 10.53 2.41 19.71
N ARG A 108 10.16 3.69 19.89
CA ARG A 108 9.11 4.10 20.84
C ARG A 108 7.75 3.48 20.50
N GLN A 109 7.35 3.49 19.23
CA GLN A 109 6.10 2.87 18.77
C GLN A 109 6.07 1.36 19.09
N MET A 110 7.15 0.62 18.81
CA MET A 110 7.23 -0.81 19.16
C MET A 110 7.22 -1.04 20.68
N ALA A 111 7.91 -0.21 21.45
CA ALA A 111 7.91 -0.30 22.91
C ALA A 111 6.51 -0.03 23.48
N ALA A 112 5.82 1.00 23.00
CA ALA A 112 4.46 1.34 23.40
C ALA A 112 3.48 0.20 23.05
N LEU A 113 3.57 -0.38 21.85
CA LEU A 113 2.75 -1.53 21.46
C LEU A 113 2.88 -2.72 22.43
N VAL A 114 4.11 -3.06 22.82
CA VAL A 114 4.34 -4.23 23.67
C VAL A 114 4.08 -3.95 25.14
N ARG A 115 4.55 -2.81 25.65
CA ARG A 115 4.56 -2.50 27.08
C ARG A 115 3.27 -1.83 27.54
N GLU A 116 2.69 -0.97 26.72
CA GLU A 116 1.53 -0.16 27.10
C GLU A 116 0.23 -0.69 26.49
N ALA A 117 0.23 -0.98 25.19
CA ALA A 117 -0.93 -1.57 24.51
C ALA A 117 -1.08 -3.08 24.81
N GLY A 118 -0.10 -3.68 25.50
CA GLY A 118 -0.14 -5.06 25.99
C GLY A 118 -0.05 -6.11 24.89
N VAL A 119 0.39 -5.76 23.68
CA VAL A 119 0.55 -6.71 22.59
C VAL A 119 1.70 -7.66 22.92
N ARG A 120 1.40 -8.97 22.91
CA ARG A 120 2.38 -10.03 23.15
C ARG A 120 2.54 -10.86 21.88
N PRO A 121 3.39 -10.44 20.93
CA PRO A 121 3.37 -10.98 19.57
C PRO A 121 3.71 -12.47 19.53
N LEU A 122 4.63 -12.91 20.40
CA LEU A 122 5.05 -14.32 20.47
C LEU A 122 3.96 -15.22 21.07
N SER A 123 3.26 -14.73 22.09
CA SER A 123 2.11 -15.45 22.66
C SER A 123 0.99 -15.54 21.64
N LEU A 124 0.63 -14.42 21.01
CA LEU A 124 -0.39 -14.42 19.95
C LEU A 124 -0.01 -15.37 18.81
N MET A 125 1.23 -15.35 18.33
CA MET A 125 1.65 -16.24 17.25
C MET A 125 1.60 -17.74 17.62
N ALA A 126 1.76 -18.09 18.90
CA ALA A 126 1.68 -19.46 19.38
C ALA A 126 0.25 -19.91 19.71
N ASP A 127 -0.52 -19.02 20.34
CA ASP A 127 -1.80 -19.33 20.97
C ASP A 127 -3.00 -18.99 20.05
N ASP A 128 -2.93 -17.87 19.33
CA ASP A 128 -3.96 -17.40 18.38
C ASP A 128 -3.34 -16.64 17.17
N PRO A 129 -2.89 -17.38 16.14
CA PRO A 129 -2.28 -16.79 14.95
C PRO A 129 -3.20 -15.81 14.21
N ASP A 130 -4.52 -16.00 14.28
CA ASP A 130 -5.49 -15.13 13.60
C ASP A 130 -5.53 -13.76 14.28
N GLU A 131 -5.50 -13.71 15.62
CA GLU A 131 -5.36 -12.46 16.35
C GLU A 131 -4.00 -11.80 16.08
N TYR A 132 -2.91 -12.57 16.00
CA TYR A 132 -1.61 -12.05 15.61
C TYR A 132 -1.67 -11.33 14.25
N PHE A 133 -2.30 -11.93 13.24
CA PHE A 133 -2.44 -11.30 11.92
C PHE A 133 -3.33 -10.07 11.94
N ALA A 134 -4.40 -10.08 12.73
CA ALA A 134 -5.24 -8.90 12.89
C ALA A 134 -4.50 -7.73 13.55
N VAL A 135 -3.62 -8.01 14.51
CA VAL A 135 -2.70 -7.01 15.09
C VAL A 135 -1.74 -6.49 14.02
N MET A 136 -1.14 -7.38 13.23
CA MET A 136 -0.23 -6.97 12.15
C MET A 136 -0.92 -6.09 11.10
N GLU A 137 -2.17 -6.41 10.74
CA GLU A 137 -3.00 -5.60 9.85
C GLU A 137 -3.25 -4.21 10.44
N ALA A 138 -3.65 -4.14 11.71
CA ALA A 138 -3.87 -2.85 12.38
C ALA A 138 -2.59 -2.00 12.41
N VAL A 139 -1.46 -2.60 12.76
CA VAL A 139 -0.15 -1.92 12.77
C VAL A 139 0.23 -1.45 11.36
N GLY A 140 -0.01 -2.25 10.33
CA GLY A 140 0.23 -1.87 8.93
C GLY A 140 -0.66 -0.74 8.43
N GLY A 141 -1.91 -0.69 8.91
CA GLY A 141 -2.83 0.42 8.65
C GLY A 141 -2.43 1.72 9.35
N LEU A 142 -1.70 1.63 10.47
CA LEU A 142 -1.14 2.79 11.18
C LEU A 142 0.13 3.31 10.50
N ASP A 143 1.10 2.42 10.26
CA ASP A 143 2.37 2.76 9.62
C ASP A 143 3.02 1.50 9.02
N ILE A 144 3.28 1.53 7.70
CA ILE A 144 3.86 0.40 6.98
C ILE A 144 5.30 0.10 7.47
N SER A 145 6.09 1.13 7.77
CA SER A 145 7.47 0.95 8.26
C SER A 145 7.49 0.30 9.63
N LEU A 146 6.55 0.66 10.50
CA LEU A 146 6.37 0.03 11.80
C LEU A 146 5.98 -1.44 11.64
N ALA A 147 5.02 -1.75 10.77
CA ALA A 147 4.60 -3.13 10.51
C ALA A 147 5.75 -4.00 10.00
N VAL A 148 6.60 -3.50 9.10
CA VAL A 148 7.78 -4.22 8.62
C VAL A 148 8.76 -4.47 9.77
N LYS A 149 9.10 -3.45 10.55
CA LYS A 149 10.06 -3.60 11.68
C LYS A 149 9.53 -4.58 12.72
N PHE A 150 8.26 -4.45 13.10
CA PHE A 150 7.61 -5.34 14.05
C PHE A 150 7.54 -6.78 13.54
N GLY A 151 7.15 -6.97 12.27
CA GLY A 151 7.09 -8.27 11.63
C GLY A 151 8.45 -8.95 11.51
N VAL A 152 9.51 -8.21 11.18
CA VAL A 152 10.89 -8.77 11.13
C VAL A 152 11.30 -9.28 12.51
N GLN A 153 11.08 -8.49 13.56
CA GLN A 153 11.52 -8.85 14.92
C GLN A 153 10.78 -10.07 15.47
N TYR A 154 9.47 -10.15 15.28
CA TYR A 154 8.65 -11.19 15.93
C TYR A 154 8.29 -12.36 15.03
N ARG A 155 8.33 -12.20 13.69
CA ARG A 155 7.99 -13.27 12.73
C ARG A 155 9.24 -13.87 12.11
N LEU A 156 10.08 -13.09 11.42
CA LEU A 156 11.17 -13.66 10.61
C LEU A 156 12.37 -14.07 11.45
N VAL A 157 12.88 -13.17 12.30
CA VAL A 157 14.11 -13.44 13.07
C VAL A 157 13.86 -14.46 14.18
N ARG A 158 12.69 -14.41 14.82
CA ARG A 158 12.41 -15.28 15.97
C ARG A 158 11.82 -16.64 15.58
N PHE A 159 10.99 -16.75 14.53
CA PHE A 159 10.53 -18.06 14.04
C PHE A 159 11.69 -18.92 13.57
N ALA A 160 12.64 -18.33 12.81
CA ALA A 160 13.86 -19.00 12.39
C ALA A 160 14.72 -19.50 13.57
N PHE A 161 14.72 -18.76 14.69
CA PHE A 161 15.45 -19.16 15.89
C PHE A 161 14.73 -20.22 16.72
N PHE A 162 13.40 -20.20 16.73
CA PHE A 162 12.58 -21.22 17.40
C PHE A 162 12.64 -22.56 16.64
N THR A 163 12.56 -22.55 15.31
CA THR A 163 12.75 -23.76 14.50
C THR A 163 14.17 -24.29 14.57
N ALA A 164 15.19 -23.42 14.62
CA ALA A 164 16.59 -23.85 14.75
C ALA A 164 16.97 -24.44 16.11
N ARG A 165 16.11 -24.31 17.15
CA ARG A 165 16.33 -24.88 18.49
C ARG A 165 15.44 -26.08 18.82
N GLY A 166 14.55 -26.47 17.91
CA GLY A 166 13.62 -27.59 18.06
C GLY A 166 13.94 -28.78 17.15
N SER A 167 15.22 -29.07 16.90
CA SER A 167 15.70 -30.29 16.22
C SER A 167 16.93 -30.83 16.94
#